data_AF-A0A7Y2N8I4-F1
#
_entry.id   AF-A0A7Y2N8I4-F1
#
_cell.length_a   1.000
_cell.length_b   1.000
_cell.length_c   1.000
_cell.angle_alpha   90.00
_cell.angle_beta   90.00
_cell.angle_gamma   90.00
#
_symmetry.space_group_name_H-M   'P 1'
#
loop_
_entity.id
_entity.type
_entity.pdbx_description
1 polymer ?
#
loop_
_entity_poly.entity_id
_entity_poly.type
_entity_poly.pdbx_seq_one_letter_code
_entity_poly.pdbx_strand_id
1 'polypeptide(L)'
;MKARFAKWILKRWGFQLVGERPDEQHTVMIASPHTSNWDFPIAMLIGWALELRMRWLGKQQMFAPGVGWIWKRMGGIPVDRQSAATIVEDMVNLLEPGVRATIVVPVSGTRNHAPYWKSGFYRIARAANVPVIMAFIDYEKKTCGVGPLLHLTGDVRQDMGEIRAFYADVVGKYPGKDGPILLREEDQEAS
;
A
#
# COMPACT_ATOMS: atom_id res chain seq x y z
N MET A 1 19.44 -2.81 12.10
CA MET A 1 18.94 -3.90 12.98
C MET A 1 17.56 -4.41 12.58
N LYS A 2 16.57 -3.54 12.30
CA LYS A 2 15.21 -3.95 11.89
C LYS A 2 15.16 -4.78 10.60
N ALA A 3 15.92 -4.39 9.56
CA ALA A 3 15.89 -5.07 8.27
C ALA A 3 16.31 -6.55 8.33
N ARG A 4 17.44 -6.84 8.98
CA ARG A 4 17.92 -8.23 9.15
C ARG A 4 16.94 -9.09 9.95
N PHE A 5 16.37 -8.53 11.01
CA PHE A 5 15.37 -9.23 11.82
C PHE A 5 14.08 -9.49 11.02
N ALA A 6 13.59 -8.51 10.27
CA ALA A 6 12.42 -8.67 9.42
C ALA A 6 12.64 -9.73 8.33
N LYS A 7 13.79 -9.71 7.64
CA LYS A 7 14.19 -10.75 6.66
C LYS A 7 14.23 -12.14 7.31
N TRP A 8 14.74 -12.25 8.54
CA TRP A 8 14.77 -13.51 9.28
C TRP A 8 13.37 -14.03 9.60
N ILE A 9 12.45 -13.17 10.08
CA ILE A 9 11.06 -13.56 10.36
C ILE A 9 10.37 -14.03 9.08
N LEU A 10 10.45 -13.26 7.99
CA LEU A 10 9.82 -13.60 6.71
C LEU A 10 10.30 -14.97 6.23
N LYS A 11 11.61 -15.21 6.25
CA LYS A 11 12.19 -16.51 5.90
C LYS A 11 11.68 -17.63 6.81
N ARG A 12 11.56 -17.39 8.12
CA ARG A 12 11.06 -18.39 9.10
C ARG A 12 9.57 -18.72 8.90
N TRP A 13 8.80 -17.77 8.39
CA TRP A 13 7.40 -17.95 7.99
C TRP A 13 7.25 -18.53 6.57
N GLY A 14 8.37 -18.86 5.92
CA GLY A 14 8.40 -19.51 4.61
C GLY A 14 8.39 -18.53 3.44
N PHE A 15 8.35 -17.22 3.68
CA PHE A 15 8.31 -16.23 2.62
C PHE A 15 9.71 -15.89 2.09
N GLN A 16 9.85 -15.92 0.77
CA GLN A 16 10.97 -15.32 0.05
C GLN A 16 10.65 -13.85 -0.24
N LEU A 17 11.53 -12.95 0.21
CA LEU A 17 11.42 -11.53 -0.10
C LEU A 17 11.93 -11.26 -1.51
N VAL A 18 11.14 -10.56 -2.33
CA VAL A 18 11.44 -10.18 -3.72
C VAL A 18 11.34 -8.65 -3.85
N GLY A 19 12.11 -8.10 -4.79
CA GLY A 19 12.15 -6.66 -5.05
C GLY A 19 13.17 -5.93 -4.18
N GLU A 20 13.37 -4.67 -4.52
CA GLU A 20 14.39 -3.82 -3.91
C GLU A 20 13.77 -2.54 -3.38
N ARG A 21 14.56 -1.82 -2.59
CA ARG A 21 14.17 -0.50 -2.11
C ARG A 21 14.18 0.47 -3.31
N PRO A 22 13.13 1.26 -3.54
CA PRO A 22 13.13 2.27 -4.59
C PRO A 22 14.12 3.40 -4.27
N ASP A 23 14.74 3.95 -5.31
CA ASP A 23 15.70 5.06 -5.20
C ASP A 23 15.01 6.41 -5.00
N GLU A 24 13.72 6.47 -5.27
CA GLU A 24 12.85 7.62 -5.14
C GLU A 24 12.71 8.04 -3.69
N GLN A 25 12.68 9.35 -3.48
CA GLN A 25 12.54 9.89 -2.14
C GLN A 25 11.16 9.57 -1.57
N HIS A 26 10.13 9.70 -2.40
CA HIS A 26 8.75 9.56 -2.01
C HIS A 26 8.04 8.58 -2.93
N THR A 27 7.24 7.69 -2.36
CA THR A 27 6.43 6.74 -3.12
C THR A 27 5.05 6.57 -2.49
N VAL A 28 4.04 6.29 -3.31
CA VAL A 28 2.76 5.77 -2.83
C VAL A 28 2.81 4.25 -2.95
N MET A 29 2.53 3.54 -1.87
CA MET A 29 2.47 2.08 -1.89
C MET A 29 1.01 1.62 -1.87
N ILE A 30 0.67 0.80 -2.86
CA ILE A 30 -0.54 -0.01 -2.83
C ILE A 30 -0.17 -1.46 -2.53
N ALA A 31 -1.10 -2.20 -1.95
CA ALA A 31 -0.92 -3.61 -1.69
C ALA A 31 -2.19 -4.38 -2.06
N SER A 32 -2.01 -5.51 -2.71
CA SER A 32 -3.08 -6.43 -3.11
C SER A 32 -2.48 -7.83 -3.27
N PRO A 33 -3.25 -8.92 -3.09
CA PRO A 33 -4.60 -8.97 -2.52
C PRO A 33 -4.60 -8.79 -0.99
N HIS A 34 -5.71 -8.29 -0.45
CA HIS A 34 -5.91 -8.07 0.99
C HIS A 34 -7.01 -8.96 1.55
N THR A 35 -6.64 -10.21 1.85
CA THR A 35 -7.61 -11.24 2.23
C THR A 35 -7.49 -11.64 3.70
N SER A 36 -6.43 -11.23 4.41
CA SER A 36 -6.18 -11.58 5.82
C SER A 36 -5.72 -10.39 6.68
N ASN A 37 -6.04 -10.42 7.98
CA ASN A 37 -5.44 -9.51 8.95
C ASN A 37 -3.92 -9.67 9.06
N TRP A 38 -3.39 -10.84 8.68
CA TRP A 38 -1.94 -11.11 8.63
C TRP A 38 -1.22 -10.33 7.54
N ASP A 39 -1.94 -9.80 6.55
CA ASP A 39 -1.35 -9.03 5.47
C ASP A 39 -0.70 -7.75 5.98
N PHE A 40 -1.27 -7.11 7.02
CA PHE A 40 -0.69 -5.91 7.61
C PHE A 40 0.65 -6.16 8.32
N PRO A 41 0.77 -7.11 9.28
CA PRO A 41 2.06 -7.46 9.87
C PRO A 41 3.11 -7.85 8.83
N ILE A 42 2.74 -8.63 7.81
CA ILE A 42 3.67 -9.05 6.75
C ILE A 42 4.10 -7.83 5.92
N ALA A 43 3.19 -6.95 5.53
CA ALA A 43 3.52 -5.71 4.81
C ALA A 43 4.47 -4.80 5.62
N MET A 44 4.30 -4.73 6.95
CA MET A 44 5.25 -4.01 7.82
C MET A 44 6.63 -4.67 7.83
N LEU A 45 6.70 -6.00 7.86
CA LEU A 45 7.97 -6.73 7.75
C LEU A 45 8.64 -6.51 6.40
N ILE A 46 7.90 -6.52 5.29
CA ILE A 46 8.41 -6.17 3.95
C ILE A 46 9.01 -4.76 3.98
N GLY A 47 8.24 -3.78 4.48
CA GLY A 47 8.71 -2.40 4.60
C GLY A 47 9.99 -2.28 5.43
N TRP A 48 10.08 -2.96 6.57
CA TRP A 48 11.31 -2.95 7.39
C TRP A 48 12.47 -3.68 6.73
N ALA A 49 12.21 -4.80 6.03
CA ALA A 49 13.22 -5.59 5.35
C ALA A 49 13.85 -4.85 4.16
N LEU A 50 13.05 -4.03 3.48
CA LEU A 50 13.44 -3.14 2.39
C LEU A 50 13.80 -1.72 2.86
N GLU A 51 13.83 -1.49 4.18
CA GLU A 51 14.17 -0.19 4.78
C GLU A 51 13.30 0.98 4.29
N LEU A 52 12.05 0.69 3.94
CA LEU A 52 11.03 1.67 3.59
C LEU A 52 10.55 2.41 4.83
N ARG A 53 10.48 3.73 4.73
CA ARG A 53 9.88 4.57 5.77
C ARG A 53 8.37 4.63 5.55
N MET A 54 7.70 3.56 5.96
CA MET A 54 6.25 3.41 5.82
C MET A 54 5.49 4.48 6.62
N ARG A 55 4.55 5.15 5.97
CA ARG A 55 3.55 6.06 6.56
C ARG A 55 2.17 5.54 6.17
N TRP A 56 1.27 5.30 7.12
CA TRP A 56 -0.02 4.69 6.80
C TRP A 56 -1.15 5.31 7.62
N LEU A 57 -2.32 5.39 7.00
CA LEU A 57 -3.48 6.06 7.57
C LEU A 57 -4.29 5.14 8.48
N GLY A 58 -4.41 5.52 9.74
CA GLY A 58 -5.20 4.80 10.73
C GLY A 58 -6.36 5.61 11.27
N LYS A 59 -7.49 4.95 11.58
CA LYS A 59 -8.58 5.55 12.37
C LYS A 59 -8.02 6.11 13.67
N GLN A 60 -8.41 7.33 14.02
CA GLN A 60 -7.97 8.02 15.24
C GLN A 60 -8.16 7.18 16.52
N GLN A 61 -9.20 6.35 16.58
CA GLN A 61 -9.47 5.44 17.71
C GLN A 61 -8.33 4.44 17.98
N MET A 62 -7.57 4.03 16.96
CA MET A 62 -6.39 3.17 17.15
C MET A 62 -5.27 3.88 17.91
N PHE A 63 -5.30 5.21 17.95
CA PHE A 63 -4.30 6.06 18.58
C PHE A 63 -4.70 6.52 19.98
N ALA A 64 -5.63 5.83 20.63
CA ALA A 64 -6.05 6.11 22.00
C ALA A 64 -4.87 6.12 22.99
N PRO A 65 -4.95 6.89 24.09
CA PRO A 65 -3.93 6.92 25.13
C PRO A 65 -3.57 5.50 25.62
N GLY A 66 -2.27 5.22 25.78
CA GLY A 66 -1.75 3.91 26.20
C GLY A 66 -1.12 3.09 25.06
N VAL A 67 -1.85 2.89 23.94
CA VAL A 67 -1.37 2.08 22.79
C VAL A 67 -1.01 2.91 21.55
N GLY A 68 -1.51 4.15 21.46
CA GLY A 68 -1.33 4.98 20.27
C GLY A 68 0.12 5.28 19.89
N TRP A 69 1.04 5.29 20.86
CA TRP A 69 2.47 5.52 20.61
C TRP A 69 3.11 4.39 19.78
N ILE A 70 2.63 3.15 19.93
CA ILE A 70 3.12 1.99 19.16
C ILE A 70 2.80 2.20 17.69
N TRP A 71 1.54 2.54 17.39
CA TRP A 71 1.09 2.81 16.03
C TRP A 71 1.84 3.97 15.40
N LYS A 72 2.05 5.08 16.13
CA LYS A 72 2.87 6.21 15.67
C LYS A 72 4.32 5.80 15.38
N ARG A 73 4.93 4.98 16.23
CA ARG A 73 6.32 4.48 16.05
C ARG A 73 6.45 3.54 14.84
N MET A 74 5.37 2.86 14.47
CA MET A 74 5.28 2.05 13.24
C MET A 74 4.90 2.88 12.00
N GLY A 75 4.86 4.21 12.12
CA GLY A 75 4.56 5.11 11.00
C GLY A 75 3.07 5.42 10.79
N GLY A 76 2.21 4.98 11.72
CA GLY A 76 0.78 5.25 11.69
C GLY A 76 0.47 6.73 11.90
N ILE A 77 -0.40 7.26 11.07
CA ILE A 77 -0.86 8.64 11.10
C ILE A 77 -2.36 8.62 11.43
N PRO A 78 -2.76 9.22 12.57
CA PRO A 78 -4.17 9.35 12.90
C PRO A 78 -4.81 10.31 11.91
N VAL A 79 -5.83 9.86 11.20
CA VAL A 79 -6.64 10.73 10.34
C VAL A 79 -8.10 10.64 10.73
N ASP A 80 -8.76 11.78 10.65
CA ASP A 80 -10.20 11.84 10.69
C ASP A 80 -10.73 11.71 9.27
N ARG A 81 -11.45 10.63 8.98
CA ARG A 81 -11.85 10.27 7.60
C ARG A 81 -13.11 11.03 7.15
N GLN A 82 -13.34 12.24 7.66
CA GLN A 82 -14.54 13.02 7.35
C GLN A 82 -14.59 13.44 5.88
N SER A 83 -13.45 13.66 5.21
CA SER A 83 -13.40 13.97 3.78
C SER A 83 -12.22 13.31 3.06
N ALA A 84 -12.43 12.91 1.80
CA ALA A 84 -11.36 12.36 0.95
C ALA A 84 -10.36 13.43 0.50
N ALA A 85 -10.79 14.69 0.36
CA ALA A 85 -9.94 15.80 -0.06
C ALA A 85 -8.87 16.10 0.99
N THR A 86 -9.28 16.19 2.26
CA THR A 86 -8.36 16.43 3.39
C THR A 86 -7.31 15.34 3.51
N ILE A 87 -7.67 14.07 3.24
CA ILE A 87 -6.71 12.97 3.25
C ILE A 87 -5.63 13.16 2.17
N VAL A 88 -6.00 13.60 0.97
CA VAL A 88 -5.01 13.82 -0.10
C VAL A 88 -4.06 14.94 0.29
N GLU A 89 -4.58 16.07 0.76
CA GLU A 89 -3.78 17.22 1.22
C GLU A 89 -2.83 16.83 2.36
N ASP A 90 -3.35 16.13 3.38
CA ASP A 90 -2.55 15.62 4.50
C ASP A 90 -1.41 14.73 3.99
N MET A 91 -1.67 13.88 2.99
CA MET A 91 -0.66 12.97 2.45
C MET A 91 0.41 13.72 1.64
N VAL A 92 0.03 14.71 0.85
CA VAL A 92 0.97 15.56 0.12
C VAL A 92 1.85 16.34 1.10
N ASN A 93 1.26 16.87 2.18
CA ASN A 93 1.99 17.64 3.20
C ASN A 93 3.02 16.81 4.00
N LEU A 94 2.91 15.47 4.00
CA LEU A 94 3.89 14.59 4.64
C LEU A 94 5.17 14.40 3.82
N LEU A 95 5.16 14.79 2.54
CA LEU A 95 6.27 14.60 1.62
C LEU A 95 7.26 15.77 1.75
N GLU A 96 7.91 15.85 2.90
CA GLU A 96 8.95 16.84 3.18
C GLU A 96 10.22 16.53 2.38
N PRO A 97 10.86 17.54 1.74
CA PRO A 97 12.15 17.38 1.09
C PRO A 97 13.21 16.83 2.06
N GLY A 98 14.06 15.91 1.58
CA GLY A 98 15.13 15.32 2.38
C GLY A 98 14.69 14.21 3.35
N VAL A 99 13.39 13.97 3.52
CA VAL A 99 12.87 12.84 4.29
C VAL A 99 12.20 11.84 3.35
N ARG A 100 12.82 10.69 3.16
CA ARG A 100 12.22 9.62 2.35
C ARG A 100 10.95 9.09 3.02
N ALA A 101 9.87 8.90 2.26
CA ALA A 101 8.61 8.37 2.79
C ALA A 101 7.88 7.47 1.78
N THR A 102 7.28 6.40 2.28
CA THR A 102 6.41 5.52 1.50
C THR A 102 5.02 5.56 2.09
N ILE A 103 4.08 6.23 1.41
CA ILE A 103 2.70 6.39 1.87
C ILE A 103 1.90 5.15 1.48
N VAL A 104 1.52 4.33 2.46
CA VAL A 104 0.72 3.14 2.26
C VAL A 104 -0.76 3.54 2.21
N VAL A 105 -1.37 3.33 1.05
CA VAL A 105 -2.78 3.68 0.82
C VAL A 105 -3.59 2.39 0.65
N PRO A 106 -4.56 2.11 1.55
CA PRO A 106 -5.47 0.99 1.36
C PRO A 106 -6.35 1.22 0.14
N VAL A 107 -6.23 0.35 -0.86
CA VAL A 107 -7.04 0.42 -2.10
C VAL A 107 -8.44 -0.16 -1.91
N SER A 108 -8.56 -1.18 -1.07
CA SER A 108 -9.85 -1.72 -0.64
C SER A 108 -10.28 -1.01 0.65
N GLY A 109 -11.31 -0.17 0.57
CA GLY A 109 -11.83 0.57 1.73
C GLY A 109 -12.42 -0.30 2.84
N THR A 110 -12.57 -1.60 2.60
CA THR A 110 -13.10 -2.62 3.49
C THR A 110 -12.33 -3.94 3.31
N ARG A 111 -12.34 -4.79 4.34
CA ARG A 111 -11.83 -6.18 4.22
C ARG A 111 -12.85 -7.14 3.58
N ASN A 112 -14.06 -6.63 3.31
CA ASN A 112 -15.11 -7.32 2.57
C ASN A 112 -15.02 -6.96 1.09
N HIS A 113 -15.53 -7.85 0.24
CA HIS A 113 -15.62 -7.68 -1.20
C HIS A 113 -16.33 -6.36 -1.55
N ALA A 114 -15.62 -5.48 -2.25
CA ALA A 114 -16.13 -4.23 -2.77
C ALA A 114 -16.01 -4.26 -4.31
N PRO A 115 -17.02 -3.79 -5.05
CA PRO A 115 -17.03 -3.88 -6.51
C PRO A 115 -15.99 -2.97 -7.18
N TYR A 116 -15.43 -2.01 -6.45
CA TYR A 116 -14.41 -1.08 -6.94
C TYR A 116 -13.39 -0.77 -5.85
N TRP A 117 -12.15 -0.53 -6.27
CA TRP A 117 -11.12 0.10 -5.47
C TRP A 117 -11.43 1.58 -5.22
N LYS A 118 -10.83 2.14 -4.17
CA LYS A 118 -10.84 3.58 -3.90
C LYS A 118 -9.68 4.24 -4.64
N SER A 119 -9.97 5.29 -5.41
CA SER A 119 -8.99 6.07 -6.20
C SER A 119 -8.07 6.99 -5.37
N GLY A 120 -8.09 6.89 -4.04
CA GLY A 120 -7.28 7.74 -3.17
C GLY A 120 -5.78 7.64 -3.45
N PHE A 121 -5.26 6.43 -3.72
CA PHE A 121 -3.84 6.24 -4.05
C PHE A 121 -3.47 6.97 -5.34
N TYR A 122 -4.34 6.89 -6.35
CA TYR A 122 -4.14 7.51 -7.66
C TYR A 122 -4.11 9.04 -7.53
N ARG A 123 -5.08 9.60 -6.81
CA ARG A 123 -5.15 11.05 -6.54
C ARG A 123 -3.93 11.55 -5.76
N ILE A 124 -3.49 10.82 -4.74
CA ILE A 124 -2.31 11.18 -3.95
C ILE A 124 -1.05 11.14 -4.82
N ALA A 125 -0.81 10.03 -5.53
CA ALA A 125 0.38 9.86 -6.36
C ALA A 125 0.48 10.95 -7.45
N ARG A 126 -0.66 11.28 -8.09
CA ARG A 126 -0.75 12.36 -9.09
C ARG A 126 -0.53 13.75 -8.49
N ALA A 127 -1.19 14.07 -7.37
CA ALA A 127 -1.07 15.37 -6.72
C ALA A 127 0.35 15.62 -6.18
N ALA A 128 1.00 14.57 -5.69
CA ALA A 128 2.37 14.62 -5.18
C ALA A 128 3.44 14.45 -6.27
N ASN A 129 3.07 14.07 -7.49
CA ASN A 129 3.98 13.68 -8.57
C ASN A 129 5.03 12.62 -8.13
N VAL A 130 4.55 11.54 -7.50
CA VAL A 130 5.39 10.43 -7.02
C VAL A 130 4.92 9.10 -7.62
N PRO A 131 5.83 8.14 -7.85
CA PRO A 131 5.43 6.85 -8.39
C PRO A 131 4.66 6.00 -7.38
N VAL A 132 3.88 5.08 -7.93
CA VAL A 132 3.20 4.02 -7.19
C VAL A 132 4.10 2.78 -7.16
N ILE A 133 4.32 2.23 -5.96
CA ILE A 133 4.97 0.94 -5.77
C ILE A 133 3.93 -0.13 -5.41
N MET A 134 3.96 -1.24 -6.13
CA MET A 134 2.99 -2.33 -5.97
C MET A 134 3.54 -3.39 -5.02
N ALA A 135 3.11 -3.39 -3.77
CA ALA A 135 3.47 -4.42 -2.81
C ALA A 135 2.53 -5.64 -2.92
N PHE A 136 3.05 -6.82 -2.61
CA PHE A 136 2.30 -8.07 -2.72
C PHE A 136 2.72 -9.10 -1.67
N ILE A 137 1.79 -10.02 -1.38
CA ILE A 137 2.03 -11.22 -0.57
C ILE A 137 1.36 -12.38 -1.30
N ASP A 138 2.17 -13.25 -1.89
CA ASP A 138 1.72 -14.45 -2.57
C ASP A 138 1.83 -15.64 -1.60
N TYR A 139 0.67 -16.11 -1.12
CA TYR A 139 0.59 -17.20 -0.17
C TYR A 139 0.74 -18.58 -0.83
N GLU A 140 0.57 -18.67 -2.15
CA GLU A 140 0.75 -19.90 -2.93
C GLU A 140 2.23 -20.12 -3.24
N LYS A 141 2.88 -19.13 -3.89
CA LYS A 141 4.31 -19.17 -4.23
C LYS A 141 5.23 -18.93 -3.02
N LYS A 142 4.66 -18.50 -1.89
CA LYS A 142 5.39 -18.06 -0.69
C LYS A 142 6.42 -16.98 -1.02
N THR A 143 6.06 -16.03 -1.87
CA THR A 143 6.86 -14.84 -2.16
C THR A 143 6.15 -13.61 -1.63
N CYS A 144 6.90 -12.59 -1.24
CA CYS A 144 6.34 -11.31 -0.83
C CYS A 144 7.33 -10.21 -1.17
N GLY A 145 6.85 -8.98 -1.31
CA GLY A 145 7.75 -7.89 -1.60
C GLY A 145 7.09 -6.71 -2.27
N VAL A 146 7.89 -6.06 -3.10
CA VAL A 146 7.48 -4.93 -3.92
C VAL A 146 7.84 -5.19 -5.37
N GLY A 147 6.95 -4.79 -6.26
CA GLY A 147 7.12 -4.81 -7.70
C GLY A 147 7.85 -3.57 -8.23
N PRO A 148 7.85 -3.38 -9.56
CA PRO A 148 8.38 -2.18 -10.18
C PRO A 148 7.58 -0.94 -9.76
N LEU A 149 8.19 0.21 -10.01
CA LEU A 149 7.53 1.50 -9.86
C LEU A 149 6.71 1.82 -11.09
N LEU A 150 5.51 2.33 -10.84
CA LEU A 150 4.60 2.82 -11.86
C LEU A 150 4.47 4.34 -11.73
N HIS A 151 4.93 5.06 -12.75
CA HIS A 151 4.63 6.48 -12.89
C HIS A 151 3.29 6.62 -13.60
N LEU A 152 2.29 7.15 -12.89
CA LEU A 152 0.93 7.27 -13.42
C LEU A 152 0.87 8.26 -14.58
N THR A 153 0.48 7.78 -15.75
CA THR A 153 0.35 8.58 -16.98
C THR A 153 -0.82 9.55 -16.90
N GLY A 154 -1.88 9.19 -16.16
CA GLY A 154 -3.11 9.96 -16.06
C GLY A 154 -4.26 9.36 -16.85
N ASP A 155 -3.95 8.48 -17.80
CA ASP A 155 -4.92 7.58 -18.40
C ASP A 155 -5.25 6.49 -17.37
N VAL A 156 -6.39 6.62 -16.72
CA VAL A 156 -6.76 5.76 -15.60
C VAL A 156 -6.87 4.31 -16.06
N ARG A 157 -7.41 4.08 -17.27
CA ARG A 157 -7.60 2.74 -17.81
C ARG A 157 -6.27 2.07 -18.12
N GLN A 158 -5.33 2.80 -18.73
CA GLN A 158 -3.98 2.29 -19.01
C GLN A 158 -3.26 1.96 -17.70
N ASP A 159 -3.20 2.92 -16.78
CA ASP A 159 -2.48 2.78 -15.52
C ASP A 159 -3.05 1.62 -14.67
N MET A 160 -4.38 1.51 -14.59
CA MET A 160 -5.04 0.39 -13.89
C MET A 160 -4.88 -0.95 -14.62
N GLY A 161 -4.72 -0.93 -15.95
CA GLY A 161 -4.36 -2.11 -16.74
C GLY A 161 -3.00 -2.68 -16.34
N GLU A 162 -1.99 -1.82 -16.16
CA GLU A 162 -0.66 -2.23 -15.69
C GLU A 162 -0.71 -2.78 -14.26
N ILE A 163 -1.46 -2.12 -13.37
CA ILE A 163 -1.67 -2.60 -11.99
C ILE A 163 -2.35 -3.98 -11.99
N ARG A 164 -3.39 -4.17 -12.82
CA ARG A 164 -4.06 -5.47 -12.99
C ARG A 164 -3.11 -6.55 -13.46
N ALA A 165 -2.31 -6.25 -14.49
CA ALA A 165 -1.36 -7.20 -15.05
C ALA A 165 -0.32 -7.65 -14.00
N PHE A 166 0.16 -6.73 -13.17
CA PHE A 166 1.09 -7.05 -12.09
C PHE A 166 0.51 -8.04 -11.07
N TYR A 167 -0.76 -7.85 -10.68
CA TYR A 167 -1.40 -8.65 -9.63
C TYR A 167 -2.09 -9.93 -10.15
N ALA A 168 -2.15 -10.17 -11.46
CA ALA A 168 -2.92 -11.26 -12.07
C ALA A 168 -2.61 -12.65 -11.49
N ASP A 169 -1.33 -12.92 -11.19
CA ASP A 169 -0.85 -14.21 -10.68
C ASP A 169 -0.54 -14.21 -9.18
N VAL A 170 -0.99 -13.19 -8.43
CA VAL A 170 -0.71 -13.07 -6.99
C VAL A 170 -1.89 -13.64 -6.19
N VAL A 171 -1.64 -14.70 -5.43
CA VAL A 171 -2.69 -15.38 -4.67
C VAL A 171 -2.67 -15.02 -3.19
N GLY A 172 -3.79 -14.47 -2.71
CA GLY A 172 -3.98 -14.13 -1.30
C GLY A 172 -4.20 -15.34 -0.40
N LYS A 173 -4.12 -15.13 0.93
CA LYS A 173 -4.34 -16.21 1.92
C LYS A 173 -5.71 -16.86 1.82
N TYR A 174 -6.74 -16.08 1.49
CA TYR A 174 -8.10 -16.57 1.27
C TYR A 174 -8.56 -16.10 -0.12
N PRO A 175 -8.31 -16.89 -1.18
CA PRO A 175 -8.67 -16.53 -2.55
C PRO A 175 -10.17 -16.20 -2.68
N GLY A 176 -10.51 -15.18 -3.48
CA GLY A 176 -11.89 -14.78 -3.76
C GLY A 176 -12.52 -13.84 -2.71
N LYS A 177 -11.78 -13.45 -1.66
CA LYS A 177 -12.23 -12.42 -0.72
C LYS A 177 -11.90 -11.00 -1.16
N ASP A 178 -10.96 -10.86 -2.08
CA ASP A 178 -10.59 -9.60 -2.70
C ASP A 178 -11.65 -9.18 -3.74
N GLY A 179 -11.78 -7.86 -3.92
CA GLY A 179 -12.59 -7.27 -4.98
C GLY A 179 -11.79 -7.14 -6.28
N PRO A 180 -12.44 -6.91 -7.42
CA PRO A 180 -11.74 -6.66 -8.67
C PRO A 180 -10.82 -5.45 -8.54
N ILE A 181 -9.67 -5.50 -9.22
CA ILE A 181 -8.75 -4.38 -9.36
C ILE A 181 -9.32 -3.44 -10.44
N LEU A 182 -10.23 -2.59 -10.00
CA LEU A 182 -11.02 -1.73 -10.88
C LEU A 182 -11.35 -0.41 -10.17
N LEU A 183 -11.09 0.72 -10.82
CA LEU A 183 -11.55 2.03 -10.38
C LEU A 183 -12.85 2.42 -11.06
N ARG A 184 -13.70 3.20 -10.37
CA ARG A 184 -14.96 3.70 -10.94
C ARG A 184 -14.71 4.66 -12.10
N GLU A 185 -13.60 5.38 -12.03
CA GLU A 185 -13.17 6.34 -13.04
C GLU A 185 -12.90 5.68 -14.41
N GLU A 186 -12.59 4.37 -14.46
CA GLU A 186 -12.39 3.63 -15.73
C GLU A 186 -13.69 3.46 -16.54
N ASP A 187 -14.84 3.46 -15.86
CA ASP A 187 -16.17 3.38 -16.46
C ASP A 187 -16.64 4.74 -17.00
N GLN A 188 -16.15 5.85 -16.40
CA GLN A 188 -16.56 7.21 -16.75
C GLN A 188 -15.91 7.73 -18.03
N GLU A 189 -14.68 7.29 -18.34
CA GLU A 189 -13.99 7.61 -19.60
C GLU A 189 -14.55 6.84 -20.81
N ALA A 190 -15.47 5.89 -20.61
CA ALA A 190 -16.15 5.15 -21.68
C ALA A 190 -17.44 5.84 -22.21
N SER A 191 -17.82 6.99 -21.63
CA SER A 191 -19.03 7.77 -21.97
C SER A 191 -18.68 9.08 -22.65
#